data_AF-A0AA91Q2X4-F1
#
_entry.id   AF-A0AA91Q2X4-F1
#
_cell.length_a   1.000
_cell.length_b   1.000
_cell.length_c   1.000
_cell.angle_alpha   90.00
_cell.angle_beta   90.00
_cell.angle_gamma   90.00
#
_symmetry.space_group_name_H-M   'P 1'
#
loop_
_entity.id
_entity.type
_entity.pdbx_description
1 polymer ?
#
loop_
_entity_poly.entity_id
_entity_poly.type
_entity_poly.pdbx_seq_one_letter_code
_entity_poly.pdbx_strand_id
1 'polypeptide(L)'
;MITFTELGEDIIVANLCQFLSPIEIFNLSLTCKQLHSYLTSNEAYHLLFLYRFGKLTPLNLKEYDWEHLFKKRCAKNLNFYTWGSANQGRLGYLLRDIPDANRSQLYFGVHTPTKVPNFDSSVIDQVHAGGYSFQLLTKGKIYCIGANYCGSHGSSTPGPLQNDYVPRIDSGRTIGFVSLTQPRLATEAGLRAVHHRIPDNPNLRLPPEQLEFPPELERTDIEETSFVTKMSLPSSWDRENRKIVNISSGRKHFLALDDEGAVFTWDSGNSDWKTGVQVIFPGLHGRIRSVSAGWNLSSCFMTGVGIVVWYSRDSITKEDYEASKFKAKANYIVIPGSEAIVDYIALQDSVMYIRDDGDLFKFHINASAMANGHENCNDSIWNVPMKAFNSWLAKFNKQNKMEATFTKLSGCYQSFAIFTNHGQVLLGKQGSDDEANLPKVIPELQNKGIIQISMGDYHYLALTDKGKLLSWGLEPQNSGCLGLGNLSEIADETIITENRNHIVTEPHEVKNPSPNGKWLAVSTSGWHAGGLYISE
;
A
#
# COMPACT_ATOMS: atom_id res chain seq x y z
N MET A 1 31.69 8.06 33.22
CA MET A 1 30.23 7.97 33.02
C MET A 1 30.00 8.56 31.65
N ILE A 2 29.52 7.77 30.68
CA ILE A 2 29.31 8.25 29.30
C ILE A 2 28.06 9.13 29.32
N THR A 3 28.15 10.36 28.81
CA THR A 3 26.99 11.25 28.68
C THR A 3 26.21 10.93 27.41
N PHE A 4 24.93 11.27 27.36
CA PHE A 4 24.07 10.98 26.20
C PHE A 4 24.61 11.59 24.89
N THR A 5 25.25 12.76 24.97
CA THR A 5 25.89 13.46 23.85
C THR A 5 27.21 12.84 23.41
N GLU A 6 27.80 11.94 24.20
CA GLU A 6 29.00 11.18 23.82
C GLU A 6 28.67 9.91 23.03
N LEU A 7 27.38 9.58 22.87
CA LEU A 7 26.95 8.50 21.99
C LEU A 7 27.11 8.91 20.52
N GLY A 8 27.54 7.96 19.68
CA GLY A 8 27.66 8.13 18.25
C GLY A 8 26.31 8.26 17.55
N GLU A 9 26.32 8.83 16.34
CA GLU A 9 25.15 8.95 15.47
C GLU A 9 24.50 7.60 15.20
N ASP A 10 25.30 6.56 14.98
CA ASP A 10 24.87 5.19 14.76
C ASP A 10 24.06 4.64 15.94
N ILE A 11 24.47 4.94 17.18
CA ILE A 11 23.73 4.53 18.37
C ILE A 11 22.43 5.34 18.48
N ILE A 12 22.49 6.66 18.30
CA ILE A 12 21.33 7.53 18.47
C ILE A 12 20.28 7.25 17.38
N VAL A 13 20.66 7.31 16.11
CA VAL A 13 19.75 7.13 14.98
C VAL A 13 19.30 5.67 14.86
N ALA A 14 20.23 4.70 14.87
CA ALA A 14 19.85 3.31 14.60
C ALA A 14 19.26 2.59 15.82
N ASN A 15 19.61 2.97 17.06
CA ASN A 15 19.20 2.23 18.25
C ASN A 15 18.23 2.97 19.17
N LEU A 16 18.28 4.31 19.24
CA LEU A 16 17.35 5.07 20.06
C LEU A 16 16.13 5.52 19.24
N CYS A 17 16.34 6.12 18.08
CA CYS A 17 15.24 6.68 17.29
C CYS A 17 14.26 5.62 16.81
N GLN A 18 14.64 4.33 16.76
CA GLN A 18 13.73 3.19 16.51
C GLN A 18 12.59 3.05 17.54
N PHE A 19 12.68 3.73 18.68
CA PHE A 19 11.68 3.74 19.75
C PHE A 19 10.97 5.09 19.90
N LEU A 20 11.36 6.09 19.13
CA LEU A 20 10.78 7.44 19.17
C LEU A 20 9.85 7.63 17.98
N SER A 21 8.75 8.33 18.21
CA SER A 21 7.90 8.85 17.14
C SER A 21 8.63 9.94 16.34
N PRO A 22 8.21 10.21 15.08
CA PRO A 22 8.80 11.30 14.29
C PRO A 22 8.80 12.64 15.02
N ILE A 23 7.73 12.98 15.74
CA ILE A 23 7.64 14.23 16.51
C ILE A 23 8.64 14.27 17.66
N GLU A 24 8.86 13.16 18.36
CA GLU A 24 9.86 13.05 19.43
C GLU A 24 11.28 13.14 18.88
N ILE A 25 11.55 12.57 17.71
CA ILE A 25 12.84 12.70 17.01
C ILE A 25 13.12 14.19 16.71
N PHE A 26 12.14 14.90 16.14
CA PHE A 26 12.29 16.31 15.87
C PHE A 26 12.45 17.12 17.17
N ASN A 27 11.65 16.85 18.20
CA ASN A 27 11.80 17.50 19.51
C ASN A 27 13.21 17.30 20.09
N LEU A 28 13.73 16.07 20.03
CA LEU A 28 15.07 15.75 20.51
C LEU A 28 16.14 16.49 19.70
N SER A 29 15.96 16.64 18.39
CA SER A 29 16.87 17.39 17.51
C SER A 29 16.98 18.87 17.88
N LEU A 30 16.00 19.42 18.59
CA LEU A 30 15.97 20.83 19.01
C LEU A 30 16.65 21.07 20.37
N THR A 31 17.07 20.02 21.06
CA THR A 31 17.64 20.15 22.42
C THR A 31 19.10 20.61 22.45
N CYS A 32 19.91 20.23 21.45
CA CYS A 32 21.30 20.69 21.33
C CYS A 32 21.84 20.57 19.90
N LYS A 33 22.94 21.28 19.60
CA LYS A 33 23.56 21.32 18.26
C LYS A 33 24.02 19.95 17.74
N GLN A 34 24.56 19.11 18.62
CA GLN A 34 25.06 17.80 18.23
C GLN A 34 23.91 16.84 17.86
N LEU A 35 22.86 16.80 18.69
CA LEU A 35 21.66 16.03 18.41
C LEU A 35 20.93 16.55 17.18
N HIS A 36 20.92 17.85 16.96
CA HIS A 36 20.42 18.43 15.70
C HIS A 36 21.15 17.81 14.50
N SER A 37 22.49 17.86 14.50
CA SER A 37 23.30 17.31 13.40
C SER A 37 23.06 15.83 13.14
N TYR A 38 22.87 15.02 14.19
CA TYR A 38 22.61 13.58 14.04
C TYR A 38 21.18 13.28 13.61
N LEU A 39 20.20 14.02 14.11
CA LEU A 39 18.77 13.75 13.87
C LEU A 39 18.22 14.44 12.62
N THR A 40 19.03 15.25 11.95
CA THR A 40 18.77 15.79 10.60
C THR A 40 19.74 15.21 9.56
N SER A 41 20.42 14.10 9.85
CA SER A 41 21.26 13.40 8.88
C SER A 41 20.42 12.63 7.85
N ASN A 42 21.07 12.18 6.78
CA ASN A 42 20.41 11.40 5.72
C ASN A 42 19.82 10.09 6.28
N GLU A 43 20.54 9.43 7.20
CA GLU A 43 20.12 8.23 7.91
C GLU A 43 18.90 8.48 8.79
N ALA A 44 18.86 9.63 9.48
CA ALA A 44 17.69 10.02 10.27
C ALA A 44 16.47 10.26 9.37
N TYR A 45 16.63 10.93 8.23
CA TYR A 45 15.56 11.11 7.25
C TYR A 45 15.11 9.80 6.60
N HIS A 46 16.03 8.85 6.37
CA HIS A 46 15.68 7.50 5.93
C HIS A 46 14.79 6.80 6.98
N LEU A 47 15.14 6.87 8.26
CA LEU A 47 14.34 6.30 9.33
C LEU A 47 12.95 6.97 9.42
N LEU A 48 12.89 8.29 9.38
CA LEU A 48 11.64 9.06 9.36
C LEU A 48 10.76 8.71 8.16
N PHE A 49 11.39 8.48 7.00
CA PHE A 49 10.73 8.03 5.79
C PHE A 49 10.08 6.66 6.01
N LEU A 50 10.83 5.69 6.53
CA LEU A 50 10.34 4.35 6.81
C LEU A 50 9.19 4.37 7.83
N TYR A 51 9.27 5.22 8.85
CA TYR A 51 8.21 5.36 9.84
C TYR A 51 6.89 5.85 9.28
N ARG A 52 6.95 6.80 8.34
CA ARG A 52 5.76 7.44 7.81
C ARG A 52 5.20 6.70 6.60
N PHE A 53 6.07 6.33 5.67
CA PHE A 53 5.67 5.83 4.35
C PHE A 53 5.91 4.33 4.15
N GLY A 54 6.57 3.67 5.11
CA GLY A 54 6.89 2.24 5.03
C GLY A 54 8.11 1.93 4.14
N LYS A 55 8.44 0.64 4.04
CA LYS A 55 9.61 0.13 3.30
C LYS A 55 9.36 0.18 1.80
N LEU A 56 9.87 1.23 1.13
CA LEU A 56 9.64 1.39 -0.30
C LEU A 56 10.47 0.43 -1.16
N THR A 57 11.74 0.16 -0.85
CA THR A 57 12.66 -0.25 -1.93
C THR A 57 13.35 -1.60 -1.68
N PRO A 58 13.61 -2.36 -2.76
CA PRO A 58 14.49 -3.54 -2.75
C PRO A 58 15.97 -3.18 -2.88
N LEU A 59 16.27 -1.90 -3.18
CA LEU A 59 17.61 -1.39 -3.47
C LEU A 59 18.27 -0.85 -2.20
N ASN A 60 19.58 -1.05 -2.10
CA ASN A 60 20.40 -0.41 -1.07
C ASN A 60 20.55 1.09 -1.38
N LEU A 61 19.65 1.89 -0.83
CA LEU A 61 19.55 3.33 -1.05
C LEU A 61 20.36 4.16 -0.03
N LYS A 62 21.50 3.63 0.45
CA LYS A 62 22.37 4.38 1.39
C LYS A 62 22.79 5.76 0.85
N GLU A 63 22.96 5.87 -0.46
CA GLU A 63 23.37 7.12 -1.13
C GLU A 63 22.20 7.96 -1.65
N TYR A 64 20.95 7.57 -1.37
CA TYR A 64 19.79 8.34 -1.79
C TYR A 64 19.61 9.56 -0.90
N ASP A 65 19.15 10.67 -1.48
CA ASP A 65 18.82 11.89 -0.75
C ASP A 65 17.44 11.73 -0.07
N TRP A 66 17.46 11.12 1.12
CA TRP A 66 16.25 10.82 1.89
C TRP A 66 15.58 12.07 2.43
N GLU A 67 16.35 13.09 2.75
CA GLU A 67 15.81 14.38 3.17
C GLU A 67 14.94 14.98 2.06
N HIS A 68 15.47 15.05 0.84
CA HIS A 68 14.74 15.57 -0.32
C HIS A 68 13.51 14.73 -0.65
N LEU A 69 13.62 13.40 -0.60
CA LEU A 69 12.48 12.51 -0.87
C LEU A 69 11.38 12.65 0.20
N PHE A 70 11.76 12.71 1.47
CA PHE A 70 10.83 12.91 2.58
C PHE A 70 10.07 14.23 2.41
N LYS A 71 10.79 15.31 2.10
CA LYS A 71 10.20 16.63 1.81
C LYS A 71 9.27 16.58 0.61
N LYS A 72 9.65 15.92 -0.49
CA LYS A 72 8.78 15.71 -1.67
C LYS A 72 7.51 14.93 -1.33
N ARG A 73 7.60 13.85 -0.52
CA ARG A 73 6.42 13.08 -0.06
C ARG A 73 5.50 13.88 0.86
N CYS A 74 6.01 14.93 1.48
CA CYS A 74 5.25 15.87 2.32
C CYS A 74 4.96 17.22 1.64
N ALA A 75 5.19 17.37 0.33
CA ALA A 75 5.09 18.66 -0.38
C ALA A 75 3.64 19.06 -0.66
N LYS A 76 3.33 20.37 -0.72
CA LYS A 76 1.92 20.87 -0.85
C LYS A 76 1.34 20.65 -2.24
N ASN A 77 2.22 20.58 -3.23
CA ASN A 77 1.93 20.29 -4.63
C ASN A 77 2.00 18.78 -4.95
N LEU A 78 2.15 17.90 -3.96
CA LEU A 78 2.00 16.46 -4.16
C LEU A 78 0.51 16.13 -4.21
N ASN A 79 0.02 15.67 -5.36
CA ASN A 79 -1.39 15.37 -5.56
C ASN A 79 -1.61 13.89 -5.81
N PHE A 80 -2.81 13.41 -5.46
CA PHE A 80 -3.26 12.06 -5.79
C PHE A 80 -3.94 12.03 -7.15
N TYR A 81 -3.51 11.10 -8.01
CA TYR A 81 -4.06 10.89 -9.34
C TYR A 81 -4.57 9.46 -9.46
N THR A 82 -5.67 9.27 -10.17
CA THR A 82 -6.24 7.95 -10.47
C THR A 82 -6.64 7.84 -11.93
N TRP A 83 -6.71 6.61 -12.44
CA TRP A 83 -7.13 6.26 -13.79
C TRP A 83 -7.59 4.80 -13.86
N GLY A 84 -8.15 4.40 -14.99
CA GLY A 84 -8.78 3.10 -15.22
C GLY A 84 -10.30 3.14 -15.13
N SER A 85 -10.91 2.04 -14.68
CA SER A 85 -12.36 1.91 -14.60
C SER A 85 -12.95 2.83 -13.52
N ALA A 86 -13.94 3.64 -13.90
CA ALA A 86 -14.67 4.54 -12.99
C ALA A 86 -15.87 3.87 -12.29
N ASN A 87 -16.10 2.59 -12.54
CA ASN A 87 -17.21 1.84 -11.95
C ASN A 87 -17.18 1.94 -10.41
N GLN A 88 -18.35 2.05 -9.78
CA GLN A 88 -18.49 2.21 -8.32
C GLN A 88 -17.83 3.48 -7.74
N GLY A 89 -17.54 4.50 -8.57
CA GLY A 89 -16.95 5.75 -8.09
C GLY A 89 -15.51 5.60 -7.58
N ARG A 90 -14.85 4.48 -7.86
CA ARG A 90 -13.54 4.09 -7.30
C ARG A 90 -12.39 5.04 -7.62
N LEU A 91 -12.55 5.91 -8.62
CA LEU A 91 -11.55 6.90 -9.00
C LEU A 91 -11.69 8.22 -8.20
N GLY A 92 -12.73 8.36 -7.37
CA GLY A 92 -12.87 9.54 -6.51
C GLY A 92 -13.44 10.79 -7.18
N TYR A 93 -13.97 10.68 -8.41
CA TYR A 93 -14.58 11.80 -9.13
C TYR A 93 -15.71 11.33 -10.05
N LEU A 94 -16.55 12.27 -10.48
CA LEU A 94 -17.58 12.03 -11.49
C LEU A 94 -16.98 12.12 -12.90
N LEU A 95 -17.30 11.15 -13.75
CA LEU A 95 -16.85 11.15 -15.15
C LEU A 95 -17.26 12.39 -15.95
N ARG A 96 -18.36 13.04 -15.58
CA ARG A 96 -18.82 14.27 -16.26
C ARG A 96 -17.90 15.47 -15.99
N ASP A 97 -17.13 15.43 -14.91
CA ASP A 97 -16.21 16.50 -14.50
C ASP A 97 -14.81 16.27 -15.11
N ILE A 98 -14.60 15.15 -15.81
CA ILE A 98 -13.32 14.80 -16.44
C ILE A 98 -13.32 15.25 -17.91
N PRO A 99 -12.25 15.91 -18.39
CA PRO A 99 -12.13 16.31 -19.79
C PRO A 99 -12.25 15.14 -20.76
N ASP A 100 -12.92 15.35 -21.90
CA ASP A 100 -13.13 14.33 -22.95
C ASP A 100 -11.83 13.68 -23.40
N ALA A 101 -10.76 14.47 -23.50
CA ALA A 101 -9.43 14.01 -23.89
C ALA A 101 -8.77 13.03 -22.91
N ASN A 102 -9.33 12.84 -21.71
CA ASN A 102 -8.85 11.88 -20.71
C ASN A 102 -9.79 10.66 -20.56
N ARG A 103 -10.95 10.66 -21.24
CA ARG A 103 -11.99 9.65 -21.09
C ARG A 103 -12.00 8.68 -22.26
N SER A 104 -12.17 7.40 -21.93
CA SER A 104 -12.39 6.37 -22.93
C SER A 104 -13.76 6.54 -23.58
N GLN A 105 -13.82 6.54 -24.92
CA GLN A 105 -15.09 6.73 -25.65
C GLN A 105 -16.07 5.56 -25.53
N LEU A 106 -15.57 4.36 -25.20
CA LEU A 106 -16.33 3.09 -25.33
C LEU A 106 -16.58 2.36 -24.00
N TYR A 107 -16.27 2.96 -22.85
CA TYR A 107 -16.51 2.38 -21.53
C TYR A 107 -16.41 3.49 -20.47
N PHE A 108 -16.96 3.28 -19.25
CA PHE A 108 -16.79 4.19 -18.11
C PHE A 108 -15.33 4.17 -17.60
N GLY A 109 -14.38 4.56 -18.44
CA GLY A 109 -12.94 4.49 -18.23
C GLY A 109 -12.28 5.85 -18.37
N VAL A 110 -11.19 6.04 -17.64
CA VAL A 110 -10.31 7.21 -17.70
C VAL A 110 -8.92 6.71 -18.04
N HIS A 111 -8.41 7.02 -19.23
CA HIS A 111 -7.16 6.45 -19.73
C HIS A 111 -5.94 7.33 -19.48
N THR A 112 -6.12 8.48 -18.83
CA THR A 112 -5.03 9.39 -18.47
C THR A 112 -5.09 9.66 -16.96
N PRO A 113 -3.95 9.61 -16.22
CA PRO A 113 -3.91 9.98 -14.82
C PRO A 113 -4.59 11.32 -14.56
N THR A 114 -5.63 11.31 -13.73
CA THR A 114 -6.47 12.48 -13.47
C THR A 114 -6.50 12.79 -11.98
N LYS A 115 -6.33 14.07 -11.63
CA LYS A 115 -6.21 14.52 -10.25
C LYS A 115 -7.52 14.24 -9.50
N VAL A 116 -7.42 13.64 -8.32
CA VAL A 116 -8.54 13.47 -7.40
C VAL A 116 -8.70 14.77 -6.59
N PRO A 117 -9.90 15.37 -6.54
CA PRO A 117 -10.12 16.62 -5.81
C PRO A 117 -10.01 16.45 -4.30
N ASN A 118 -9.71 17.54 -3.58
CA ASN A 118 -9.73 17.64 -2.10
C ASN A 118 -8.66 16.81 -1.35
N PHE A 119 -7.53 16.51 -1.99
CA PHE A 119 -6.39 15.83 -1.33
C PHE A 119 -5.19 16.75 -1.04
N ASP A 120 -5.23 17.99 -1.52
CA ASP A 120 -4.11 18.94 -1.53
C ASP A 120 -3.65 19.36 -0.11
N SER A 121 -4.56 19.30 0.85
CA SER A 121 -4.32 19.73 2.24
C SER A 121 -3.80 18.63 3.15
N SER A 122 -3.69 17.39 2.67
CA SER A 122 -3.30 16.21 3.45
C SER A 122 -1.95 15.64 3.00
N VAL A 123 -1.25 14.92 3.88
CA VAL A 123 -0.13 14.06 3.47
C VAL A 123 -0.65 12.64 3.46
N ILE A 124 -0.62 12.00 2.30
CA ILE A 124 -0.99 10.59 2.17
C ILE A 124 0.23 9.75 2.52
N ASP A 125 0.13 8.97 3.61
CA ASP A 125 1.19 8.12 4.13
C ASP A 125 1.29 6.84 3.27
N GLN A 126 0.17 6.15 3.03
CA GLN A 126 0.10 4.94 2.21
C GLN A 126 -1.10 4.98 1.25
N VAL A 127 -0.93 4.41 0.06
CA VAL A 127 -1.97 4.23 -0.96
C VAL A 127 -2.05 2.75 -1.31
N HIS A 128 -3.21 2.13 -1.13
CA HIS A 128 -3.47 0.76 -1.53
C HIS A 128 -4.73 0.69 -2.40
N ALA A 129 -4.61 0.16 -3.62
CA ALA A 129 -5.75 -0.17 -4.45
C ALA A 129 -6.31 -1.54 -4.01
N GLY A 130 -7.58 -1.60 -3.65
CA GLY A 130 -8.35 -2.85 -3.57
C GLY A 130 -9.08 -3.11 -4.89
N GLY A 131 -9.71 -4.27 -5.05
CA GLY A 131 -10.38 -4.63 -6.33
C GLY A 131 -11.50 -3.68 -6.78
N TYR A 132 -12.07 -2.90 -5.86
CA TYR A 132 -13.20 -1.99 -6.11
C TYR A 132 -13.03 -0.57 -5.56
N SER A 133 -11.89 -0.25 -4.94
CA SER A 133 -11.68 1.01 -4.20
C SER A 133 -10.20 1.33 -4.03
N PHE A 134 -9.90 2.49 -3.45
CA PHE A 134 -8.60 2.75 -2.82
C PHE A 134 -8.76 2.90 -1.30
N GLN A 135 -7.76 2.45 -0.56
CA GLN A 135 -7.57 2.70 0.85
C GLN A 135 -6.36 3.62 1.01
N LEU A 136 -6.55 4.71 1.71
CA LEU A 136 -5.53 5.70 2.02
C LEU A 136 -5.30 5.74 3.52
N LEU A 137 -4.03 5.77 3.93
CA LEU A 137 -3.63 6.04 5.31
C LEU A 137 -3.11 7.48 5.40
N THR A 138 -3.61 8.25 6.34
CA THR A 138 -3.07 9.57 6.72
C THR A 138 -3.19 9.75 8.23
N LYS A 139 -2.09 10.07 8.91
CA LYS A 139 -2.10 10.40 10.36
C LYS A 139 -2.79 9.33 11.22
N GLY A 140 -2.60 8.05 10.88
CA GLY A 140 -3.23 6.93 11.57
C GLY A 140 -4.72 6.74 11.31
N LYS A 141 -5.31 7.50 10.37
CA LYS A 141 -6.71 7.39 9.94
C LYS A 141 -6.80 6.80 8.54
N ILE A 142 -7.83 5.99 8.31
CA ILE A 142 -8.04 5.28 7.05
C ILE A 142 -9.19 5.94 6.30
N TYR A 143 -9.00 6.17 5.00
CA TYR A 143 -10.01 6.69 4.09
C TYR A 143 -10.20 5.73 2.92
N CYS A 144 -11.45 5.47 2.56
CA CYS A 144 -11.83 4.65 1.42
C CYS A 144 -12.34 5.55 0.28
N ILE A 145 -11.82 5.35 -0.92
CA ILE A 145 -12.27 5.99 -2.15
C ILE A 145 -13.09 5.00 -2.98
N GLY A 146 -14.33 5.38 -3.29
CA GLY A 146 -15.31 4.55 -3.97
C GLY A 146 -16.58 4.37 -3.15
N ALA A 147 -17.62 3.78 -3.76
CA ALA A 147 -18.90 3.55 -3.11
C ALA A 147 -18.79 2.61 -1.89
N ASN A 148 -17.90 1.60 -1.98
CA ASN A 148 -17.50 0.70 -0.91
C ASN A 148 -16.24 -0.08 -1.35
N TYR A 149 -15.69 -0.93 -0.47
CA TYR A 149 -14.51 -1.75 -0.78
C TYR A 149 -14.82 -3.12 -1.42
N CYS A 150 -16.07 -3.58 -1.42
CA CYS A 150 -16.45 -4.95 -1.78
C CYS A 150 -17.23 -5.08 -3.11
N GLY A 151 -17.60 -3.96 -3.73
CA GLY A 151 -18.42 -3.88 -4.94
C GLY A 151 -19.90 -4.21 -4.72
N SER A 152 -20.57 -4.67 -5.78
CA SER A 152 -21.98 -5.12 -5.72
C SER A 152 -22.07 -6.61 -5.39
N HIS A 153 -22.82 -6.97 -4.34
CA HIS A 153 -23.29 -8.31 -3.94
C HIS A 153 -22.25 -9.45 -3.78
N GLY A 154 -22.53 -10.36 -2.83
CA GLY A 154 -21.84 -11.65 -2.63
C GLY A 154 -20.82 -11.65 -1.49
N SER A 155 -20.81 -12.74 -0.71
CA SER A 155 -19.77 -13.03 0.27
C SER A 155 -18.41 -13.21 -0.42
N SER A 156 -17.36 -12.76 0.23
CA SER A 156 -15.96 -12.93 -0.15
C SER A 156 -15.16 -13.34 1.08
N THR A 157 -14.23 -14.25 0.90
CA THR A 157 -13.29 -14.59 1.96
C THR A 157 -12.22 -13.49 2.09
N PRO A 158 -11.66 -13.27 3.30
CA PRO A 158 -11.86 -14.04 4.53
C PRO A 158 -12.93 -13.43 5.48
N GLY A 159 -14.17 -13.27 5.00
CA GLY A 159 -15.31 -12.90 5.85
C GLY A 159 -15.74 -13.98 6.86
N PRO A 160 -16.88 -13.79 7.55
CA PRO A 160 -17.33 -14.69 8.58
C PRO A 160 -17.90 -15.99 7.98
N LEU A 161 -17.75 -17.10 8.73
CA LEU A 161 -18.29 -18.42 8.33
C LEU A 161 -19.81 -18.40 8.11
N GLN A 162 -20.52 -17.64 8.96
CA GLN A 162 -21.93 -17.33 8.82
C GLN A 162 -22.08 -15.82 8.70
N ASN A 163 -23.17 -15.33 8.11
CA ASN A 163 -23.39 -13.89 8.00
C ASN A 163 -23.33 -13.22 9.39
N ASP A 164 -22.69 -12.05 9.50
CA ASP A 164 -22.81 -11.26 10.72
C ASP A 164 -24.28 -10.82 10.91
N TYR A 165 -24.60 -10.43 12.14
CA TYR A 165 -25.89 -9.83 12.43
C TYR A 165 -26.12 -8.55 11.62
N VAL A 166 -27.27 -8.51 10.94
CA VAL A 166 -27.75 -7.33 10.22
C VAL A 166 -28.97 -6.77 10.97
N PRO A 167 -28.88 -5.56 11.56
CA PRO A 167 -30.01 -4.96 12.24
C PRO A 167 -31.16 -4.70 11.27
N ARG A 168 -32.40 -4.96 11.69
CA ARG A 168 -33.58 -4.60 10.89
C ARG A 168 -33.72 -3.09 10.88
N ILE A 169 -33.59 -2.48 9.71
CA ILE A 169 -33.99 -1.09 9.49
C ILE A 169 -35.52 -1.10 9.39
N ASP A 170 -36.21 -0.61 10.42
CA ASP A 170 -37.64 -0.31 10.29
C ASP A 170 -37.77 0.77 9.22
N SER A 171 -38.35 0.40 8.08
CA SER A 171 -38.50 1.26 6.91
C SER A 171 -39.53 2.37 7.20
N GLY A 172 -39.07 3.42 7.85
CA GLY A 172 -39.78 4.66 8.07
C GLY A 172 -38.87 5.85 7.81
N ARG A 173 -39.05 6.48 6.64
CA ARG A 173 -38.43 7.74 6.14
C ARG A 173 -37.13 7.58 5.35
N THR A 174 -37.30 7.57 4.04
CA THR A 174 -36.34 8.05 3.04
C THR A 174 -35.98 9.51 3.37
N ILE A 175 -34.77 9.76 3.85
CA ILE A 175 -34.25 11.13 4.03
C ILE A 175 -33.66 11.57 2.69
N GLY A 176 -34.31 12.56 2.10
CA GLY A 176 -33.91 13.17 0.84
C GLY A 176 -32.57 13.90 0.91
N PHE A 177 -31.91 13.93 -0.23
CA PHE A 177 -30.69 14.71 -0.48
C PHE A 177 -30.90 16.18 -0.09
N VAL A 178 -30.08 16.65 0.85
CA VAL A 178 -30.02 18.07 1.22
C VAL A 178 -28.99 18.76 0.32
N SER A 179 -29.48 19.70 -0.49
CA SER A 179 -28.69 20.63 -1.29
C SER A 179 -28.26 21.81 -0.39
N LEU A 180 -26.96 22.09 -0.30
CA LEU A 180 -26.43 23.31 0.34
C LEU A 180 -25.25 23.90 -0.44
N THR A 181 -25.20 25.22 -0.37
CA THR A 181 -24.56 26.21 -1.24
C THR A 181 -23.06 26.46 -0.98
N GLN A 182 -22.37 26.94 -2.03
CA GLN A 182 -20.94 27.30 -2.13
C GLN A 182 -20.43 28.34 -1.11
N PRO A 183 -19.10 28.35 -0.83
CA PRO A 183 -18.34 29.55 -0.52
C PRO A 183 -17.33 29.96 -1.61
N ARG A 184 -16.97 31.26 -1.59
CA ARG A 184 -16.21 32.03 -2.59
C ARG A 184 -14.68 31.90 -2.47
N LEU A 185 -14.00 32.13 -3.60
CA LEU A 185 -12.55 32.28 -3.78
C LEU A 185 -11.94 33.49 -3.04
N ALA A 186 -10.68 33.34 -2.63
CA ALA A 186 -9.73 34.44 -2.39
C ALA A 186 -8.41 34.15 -3.12
N THR A 187 -7.79 35.22 -3.62
CA THR A 187 -6.73 35.29 -4.64
C THR A 187 -5.29 35.20 -4.13
N GLU A 188 -4.39 34.79 -5.03
CA GLU A 188 -2.93 34.63 -4.90
C GLU A 188 -2.13 35.92 -4.57
N ALA A 189 -0.91 35.74 -4.03
CA ALA A 189 0.27 36.51 -4.43
C ALA A 189 1.61 35.86 -4.02
N GLY A 190 2.51 35.68 -4.99
CA GLY A 190 3.93 36.09 -4.89
C GLY A 190 4.99 35.06 -4.49
N LEU A 191 5.74 34.53 -5.47
CA LEU A 191 7.03 33.84 -5.30
C LEU A 191 8.21 34.80 -5.40
N ARG A 192 9.23 34.61 -4.55
CA ARG A 192 10.64 34.99 -4.85
C ARG A 192 11.58 33.91 -4.32
N ALA A 193 12.54 33.53 -5.16
CA ALA A 193 13.59 32.56 -4.87
C ALA A 193 14.81 33.22 -4.21
N VAL A 194 15.45 32.52 -3.26
CA VAL A 194 16.77 32.86 -2.71
C VAL A 194 17.52 31.57 -2.37
N HIS A 195 18.75 31.43 -2.88
CA HIS A 195 19.75 30.45 -2.40
C HIS A 195 20.27 30.86 -1.02
N HIS A 196 20.50 29.94 -0.06
CA HIS A 196 21.68 29.98 0.83
C HIS A 196 21.81 28.83 1.84
N ARG A 197 23.05 28.76 2.36
CA ARG A 197 23.68 27.94 3.41
C ARG A 197 22.76 27.52 4.57
N ILE A 198 23.09 26.37 5.16
CA ILE A 198 22.49 25.81 6.38
C ILE A 198 22.29 26.92 7.43
N PRO A 199 21.05 27.25 7.79
CA PRO A 199 20.79 28.27 8.81
C PRO A 199 21.05 27.71 10.21
N ASP A 200 21.51 28.58 11.11
CA ASP A 200 21.37 28.34 12.56
C ASP A 200 19.87 28.18 12.86
N ASN A 201 19.47 27.03 13.39
CA ASN A 201 18.07 26.73 13.67
C ASN A 201 17.53 27.68 14.77
N PRO A 202 16.53 28.54 14.47
CA PRO A 202 16.00 29.51 15.44
C PRO A 202 15.32 28.83 16.64
N ASN A 203 14.81 27.60 16.45
CA ASN A 203 14.20 26.80 17.52
C ASN A 203 15.20 26.46 18.65
N LEU A 204 16.52 26.46 18.39
CA LEU A 204 17.54 26.26 19.44
C LEU A 204 17.57 27.41 20.48
N ARG A 205 16.84 28.49 20.25
CA ARG A 205 16.79 29.68 21.13
C ARG A 205 15.39 29.96 21.69
N LEU A 206 14.40 29.15 21.34
CA LEU A 206 13.01 29.33 21.76
C LEU A 206 12.65 28.36 22.89
N PRO A 207 11.78 28.75 23.84
CA PRO A 207 11.25 27.84 24.85
C PRO A 207 10.36 26.76 24.20
N PRO A 208 10.19 25.57 24.82
CA PRO A 208 9.51 24.42 24.22
C PRO A 208 8.12 24.70 23.64
N GLU A 209 7.38 25.64 24.24
CA GLU A 209 6.03 26.01 23.86
C GLU A 209 5.96 26.90 22.60
N GLN A 210 7.11 27.41 22.13
CA GLN A 210 7.24 28.31 20.98
C GLN A 210 8.00 27.66 19.81
N LEU A 211 8.28 26.36 19.88
CA LEU A 211 8.97 25.64 18.82
C LEU A 211 8.05 25.51 17.60
N GLU A 212 8.46 26.09 16.47
CA GLU A 212 7.78 25.88 15.19
C GLU A 212 8.21 24.53 14.59
N PHE A 213 7.27 23.60 14.47
CA PHE A 213 7.52 22.31 13.84
C PHE A 213 7.64 22.46 12.32
N PRO A 214 8.40 21.57 11.65
CA PRO A 214 8.42 21.53 10.20
C PRO A 214 6.97 21.42 9.68
N PRO A 215 6.47 22.41 8.90
CA PRO A 215 5.08 22.46 8.42
C PRO A 215 4.69 21.25 7.55
N GLU A 216 5.65 20.42 7.18
CA GLU A 216 5.51 19.14 6.48
C GLU A 216 4.78 18.05 7.30
N LEU A 217 4.70 18.18 8.63
CA LEU A 217 4.08 17.18 9.53
C LEU A 217 2.63 17.53 9.90
N GLU A 218 2.30 18.82 9.99
CA GLU A 218 0.99 19.30 10.44
C GLU A 218 0.09 19.71 9.27
N ARG A 219 -0.57 18.71 8.70
CA ARG A 219 -1.61 18.88 7.68
C ARG A 219 -3.01 18.54 8.17
N THR A 220 -4.04 19.05 7.50
CA THR A 220 -5.41 18.73 7.90
C THR A 220 -5.75 17.28 7.53
N ASP A 221 -6.79 16.76 8.15
CA ASP A 221 -7.41 15.51 7.72
C ASP A 221 -7.95 15.64 6.29
N ILE A 222 -8.12 14.51 5.60
CA ILE A 222 -8.84 14.46 4.32
C ILE A 222 -10.32 14.75 4.60
N GLU A 223 -10.91 15.65 3.81
CA GLU A 223 -12.32 15.96 3.88
C GLU A 223 -13.16 14.81 3.28
N GLU A 224 -14.19 14.37 4.02
CA GLU A 224 -15.13 13.38 3.51
C GLU A 224 -15.97 13.95 2.37
N THR A 225 -16.23 13.14 1.35
CA THR A 225 -17.03 13.52 0.18
C THR A 225 -17.98 12.37 -0.19
N SER A 226 -18.77 12.54 -1.25
CA SER A 226 -19.59 11.43 -1.79
C SER A 226 -18.77 10.24 -2.28
N PHE A 227 -17.46 10.41 -2.52
CA PHE A 227 -16.56 9.33 -2.93
C PHE A 227 -15.54 8.94 -1.87
N VAL A 228 -15.32 9.77 -0.87
CA VAL A 228 -14.27 9.59 0.14
C VAL A 228 -14.96 9.41 1.49
N THR A 229 -14.86 8.20 2.04
CA THR A 229 -15.44 7.86 3.34
C THR A 229 -14.34 7.56 4.32
N LYS A 230 -14.37 8.19 5.50
CA LYS A 230 -13.48 7.82 6.60
C LYS A 230 -13.92 6.49 7.20
N MET A 231 -12.99 5.57 7.37
CA MET A 231 -13.28 4.26 7.96
C MET A 231 -13.18 4.33 9.48
N SER A 232 -14.10 3.64 10.15
CA SER A 232 -14.22 3.61 11.60
C SER A 232 -13.55 2.37 12.17
N LEU A 233 -12.94 2.52 13.34
CA LEU A 233 -12.46 1.42 14.16
C LEU A 233 -13.49 1.10 15.25
N PRO A 234 -13.48 -0.11 15.84
CA PRO A 234 -14.33 -0.44 16.97
C PRO A 234 -14.17 0.59 18.09
N SER A 235 -15.25 0.97 18.78
CA SER A 235 -15.18 1.90 19.93
C SER A 235 -14.20 1.44 21.01
N SER A 236 -14.03 0.12 21.18
CA SER A 236 -13.04 -0.47 22.10
C SER A 236 -11.56 -0.22 21.72
N TRP A 237 -11.28 0.27 20.50
CA TRP A 237 -9.95 0.60 20.03
C TRP A 237 -9.50 1.99 20.45
N ASP A 238 -10.44 2.91 20.74
CA ASP A 238 -10.17 4.31 21.10
C ASP A 238 -9.58 4.41 22.53
N ARG A 239 -8.41 3.79 22.70
CA ARG A 239 -7.53 3.94 23.85
C ARG A 239 -6.55 5.05 23.49
N GLU A 240 -6.31 5.97 24.42
CA GLU A 240 -5.48 7.15 24.23
C GLU A 240 -4.19 6.83 23.43
N ASN A 241 -3.97 7.59 22.35
CA ASN A 241 -2.75 7.64 21.52
C ASN A 241 -2.42 6.47 20.58
N ARG A 242 -3.33 5.53 20.31
CA ARG A 242 -3.10 4.51 19.25
C ARG A 242 -3.20 5.07 17.84
N LYS A 243 -2.44 4.50 16.89
CA LYS A 243 -2.50 4.87 15.47
C LYS A 243 -2.39 3.66 14.56
N ILE A 244 -3.10 3.71 13.43
CA ILE A 244 -2.86 2.78 12.33
C ILE A 244 -1.52 3.11 11.67
N VAL A 245 -0.67 2.11 11.51
CA VAL A 245 0.67 2.26 10.92
C VAL A 245 0.81 1.56 9.57
N ASN A 246 -0.09 0.64 9.25
CA ASN A 246 -0.04 -0.10 7.99
C ASN A 246 -1.44 -0.50 7.53
N ILE A 247 -1.66 -0.47 6.22
CA ILE A 247 -2.87 -0.97 5.57
C ILE A 247 -2.50 -1.94 4.43
N SER A 248 -3.39 -2.89 4.13
CA SER A 248 -3.22 -3.78 2.99
C SER A 248 -4.58 -4.11 2.38
N SER A 249 -4.70 -4.01 1.06
CA SER A 249 -5.98 -4.18 0.36
C SER A 249 -5.98 -5.43 -0.51
N GLY A 250 -7.00 -6.26 -0.32
CA GLY A 250 -7.29 -7.42 -1.14
C GLY A 250 -8.33 -7.10 -2.20
N ARG A 251 -9.00 -8.14 -2.71
CA ARG A 251 -10.03 -7.97 -3.74
C ARG A 251 -11.29 -7.26 -3.23
N LYS A 252 -11.84 -7.76 -2.13
CA LYS A 252 -13.13 -7.32 -1.53
C LYS A 252 -13.03 -7.13 -0.02
N HIS A 253 -11.82 -7.02 0.49
CA HIS A 253 -11.54 -6.74 1.89
C HIS A 253 -10.25 -5.94 2.00
N PHE A 254 -10.02 -5.31 3.14
CA PHE A 254 -8.73 -4.74 3.46
C PHE A 254 -8.43 -4.89 4.96
N LEU A 255 -7.16 -4.70 5.30
CA LEU A 255 -6.61 -4.85 6.63
C LEU A 255 -5.99 -3.56 7.10
N ALA A 256 -5.95 -3.38 8.42
CA ALA A 256 -5.15 -2.36 9.08
C ALA A 256 -4.42 -2.95 10.27
N LEU A 257 -3.22 -2.44 10.53
CA LEU A 257 -2.38 -2.78 11.67
C LEU A 257 -2.14 -1.51 12.50
N ASP A 258 -2.40 -1.58 13.80
CA ASP A 258 -2.03 -0.50 14.72
C ASP A 258 -0.58 -0.62 15.22
N ASP A 259 -0.08 0.43 15.86
CA ASP A 259 1.26 0.50 16.42
C ASP A 259 1.50 -0.49 17.57
N GLU A 260 0.46 -1.05 18.18
CA GLU A 260 0.53 -2.05 19.24
C GLU A 260 0.45 -3.50 18.71
N GLY A 261 0.27 -3.69 17.41
CA GLY A 261 0.18 -5.01 16.77
C GLY A 261 -1.22 -5.60 16.73
N ALA A 262 -2.28 -4.82 16.93
CA ALA A 262 -3.66 -5.24 16.69
C ALA A 262 -4.00 -5.15 15.20
N VAL A 263 -4.70 -6.17 14.69
CA VAL A 263 -5.14 -6.24 13.29
C VAL A 263 -6.64 -6.05 13.21
N PHE A 264 -7.07 -5.24 12.23
CA PHE A 264 -8.46 -4.98 11.89
C PHE A 264 -8.72 -5.41 10.46
N THR A 265 -9.93 -5.90 10.21
CA THR A 265 -10.39 -6.26 8.88
C THR A 265 -11.71 -5.57 8.54
N TRP A 266 -11.84 -5.17 7.29
CA TRP A 266 -13.10 -4.78 6.67
C TRP A 266 -13.36 -5.79 5.57
N ASP A 267 -14.17 -6.80 5.87
CA ASP A 267 -14.48 -7.92 4.99
C ASP A 267 -15.98 -7.95 4.64
N SER A 268 -16.40 -8.91 3.82
CA SER A 268 -17.83 -9.10 3.58
C SER A 268 -18.45 -9.74 4.81
N GLY A 269 -19.37 -9.07 5.47
CA GLY A 269 -20.02 -9.60 6.66
C GLY A 269 -20.62 -8.48 7.49
N ASN A 270 -19.85 -7.41 7.71
CA ASN A 270 -20.32 -6.33 8.57
C ASN A 270 -21.49 -5.59 7.91
N SER A 271 -22.62 -5.55 8.62
CA SER A 271 -23.79 -4.75 8.25
C SER A 271 -23.46 -3.27 8.15
N ASP A 272 -22.52 -2.79 8.98
CA ASP A 272 -21.86 -1.50 8.81
C ASP A 272 -20.51 -1.68 8.12
N TRP A 273 -20.48 -1.46 6.82
CA TRP A 273 -19.25 -1.53 6.03
C TRP A 273 -18.20 -0.49 6.44
N LYS A 274 -18.53 0.55 7.23
CA LYS A 274 -17.54 1.55 7.64
C LYS A 274 -16.69 1.09 8.83
N THR A 275 -17.22 0.19 9.66
CA THR A 275 -16.57 -0.21 10.91
C THR A 275 -15.76 -1.50 10.73
N GLY A 276 -14.48 -1.46 11.11
CA GLY A 276 -13.61 -2.63 11.06
C GLY A 276 -13.87 -3.61 12.20
N VAL A 277 -13.51 -4.88 12.01
CA VAL A 277 -13.56 -5.93 13.04
C VAL A 277 -12.14 -6.23 13.50
N GLN A 278 -11.89 -6.23 14.81
CA GLN A 278 -10.61 -6.67 15.35
C GLN A 278 -10.49 -8.19 15.22
N VAL A 279 -9.42 -8.66 14.58
CA VAL A 279 -9.14 -10.09 14.42
C VAL A 279 -8.29 -10.59 15.59
N ILE A 280 -8.71 -11.69 16.20
CA ILE A 280 -8.03 -12.32 17.34
C ILE A 280 -7.54 -13.71 16.92
N PHE A 281 -6.34 -14.07 17.39
CA PHE A 281 -5.71 -15.37 17.14
C PHE A 281 -5.55 -16.14 18.47
N PRO A 282 -6.60 -16.86 18.94
CA PRO A 282 -6.53 -17.60 20.19
C PRO A 282 -5.38 -18.60 20.19
N GLY A 283 -4.59 -18.63 21.27
CA GLY A 283 -3.47 -19.55 21.43
C GLY A 283 -2.14 -19.08 20.84
N LEU A 284 -2.12 -17.97 20.09
CA LEU A 284 -0.88 -17.37 19.61
C LEU A 284 -0.48 -16.16 20.46
N HIS A 285 0.83 -16.03 20.69
CA HIS A 285 1.41 -14.93 21.45
C HIS A 285 2.59 -14.35 20.67
N GLY A 286 2.51 -13.06 20.35
CA GLY A 286 3.57 -12.35 19.63
C GLY A 286 3.06 -11.03 19.09
N ARG A 287 3.98 -10.08 18.86
CA ARG A 287 3.62 -8.80 18.22
C ARG A 287 3.53 -9.00 16.72
N ILE A 288 2.38 -8.65 16.15
CA ILE A 288 2.19 -8.60 14.69
C ILE A 288 2.97 -7.41 14.15
N ARG A 289 3.78 -7.64 13.11
CA ARG A 289 4.68 -6.64 12.52
C ARG A 289 4.24 -6.15 11.16
N SER A 290 3.46 -6.96 10.45
CA SER A 290 2.95 -6.61 9.12
C SER A 290 1.72 -7.44 8.79
N VAL A 291 0.96 -6.96 7.81
CA VAL A 291 -0.24 -7.60 7.28
C VAL A 291 -0.17 -7.64 5.77
N SER A 292 -0.76 -8.68 5.16
CA SER A 292 -0.91 -8.79 3.72
C SER A 292 -2.29 -9.36 3.39
N ALA A 293 -3.09 -8.56 2.67
CA ALA A 293 -4.41 -8.93 2.19
C ALA A 293 -4.30 -9.53 0.78
N GLY A 294 -4.66 -10.81 0.64
CA GLY A 294 -4.65 -11.51 -0.63
C GLY A 294 -5.95 -11.34 -1.41
N TRP A 295 -6.14 -12.16 -2.43
CA TRP A 295 -7.39 -12.11 -3.22
C TRP A 295 -8.60 -12.56 -2.40
N ASN A 296 -8.41 -13.60 -1.60
CA ASN A 296 -9.46 -14.36 -0.92
C ASN A 296 -9.00 -14.88 0.45
N LEU A 297 -7.86 -14.42 0.94
CA LEU A 297 -7.30 -14.76 2.23
C LEU A 297 -6.62 -13.53 2.81
N SER A 298 -6.30 -13.57 4.09
CA SER A 298 -5.50 -12.55 4.74
C SER A 298 -4.38 -13.21 5.53
N SER A 299 -3.31 -12.45 5.75
CA SER A 299 -2.16 -12.94 6.49
C SER A 299 -1.47 -11.85 7.28
N CYS A 300 -0.72 -12.26 8.29
CA CYS A 300 0.13 -11.38 9.09
C CYS A 300 1.43 -12.11 9.49
N PHE A 301 2.49 -11.35 9.72
CA PHE A 301 3.72 -11.89 10.31
C PHE A 301 3.76 -11.53 11.80
N MET A 302 3.88 -12.56 12.63
CA MET A 302 3.89 -12.46 14.09
C MET A 302 5.25 -12.87 14.64
N THR A 303 5.87 -11.97 15.40
CA THR A 303 7.22 -12.18 15.96
C THR A 303 7.24 -13.42 16.85
N GLY A 304 8.12 -14.38 16.57
CA GLY A 304 8.27 -15.63 17.32
C GLY A 304 7.26 -16.73 16.96
N VAL A 305 6.30 -16.44 16.05
CA VAL A 305 5.31 -17.41 15.56
C VAL A 305 5.47 -17.67 14.06
N GLY A 306 5.82 -16.65 13.27
CA GLY A 306 5.92 -16.73 11.83
C GLY A 306 4.71 -16.14 11.11
N ILE A 307 4.45 -16.59 9.89
CA ILE A 307 3.31 -16.13 9.08
C ILE A 307 2.04 -16.87 9.50
N VAL A 308 1.04 -16.10 9.90
CA VAL A 308 -0.32 -16.57 10.22
C VAL A 308 -1.24 -16.20 9.07
N VAL A 309 -1.96 -17.18 8.53
CA VAL A 309 -2.89 -17.02 7.41
C VAL A 309 -4.29 -17.36 7.89
N TRP A 310 -5.27 -16.50 7.61
CA TRP A 310 -6.67 -16.79 7.90
C TRP A 310 -7.54 -16.66 6.65
N TYR A 311 -8.51 -17.57 6.59
CA TYR A 311 -9.43 -17.73 5.45
C TYR A 311 -10.89 -17.42 5.84
N SER A 312 -11.18 -17.33 7.13
CA SER A 312 -12.47 -16.85 7.65
C SER A 312 -12.34 -16.40 9.10
N ARG A 313 -13.43 -15.88 9.66
CA ARG A 313 -13.56 -15.55 11.08
C ARG A 313 -14.91 -15.97 11.65
N ASP A 314 -15.04 -15.93 12.97
CA ASP A 314 -16.33 -16.01 13.65
C ASP A 314 -17.23 -14.82 13.26
N SER A 315 -18.53 -15.06 13.26
CA SER A 315 -19.54 -14.03 12.99
C SER A 315 -19.71 -13.08 14.18
N ILE A 316 -20.01 -11.82 13.90
CA ILE A 316 -20.46 -10.86 14.90
C ILE A 316 -21.93 -11.17 15.22
N THR A 317 -22.18 -11.57 16.47
CA THR A 317 -23.52 -11.89 16.96
C THR A 317 -24.36 -10.63 17.16
N LYS A 318 -25.67 -10.81 17.37
CA LYS A 318 -26.56 -9.69 17.71
C LYS A 318 -26.11 -9.04 19.02
N GLU A 319 -25.76 -9.84 20.01
CA GLU A 319 -25.33 -9.39 21.33
C GLU A 319 -24.00 -8.61 21.23
N ASP A 320 -23.05 -9.09 20.42
CA ASP A 320 -21.80 -8.38 20.15
C ASP A 320 -22.05 -7.04 19.45
N TYR A 321 -22.94 -7.00 18.45
CA TYR A 321 -23.30 -5.77 17.74
C TYR A 321 -23.95 -4.75 18.67
N GLU A 322 -24.96 -5.15 19.44
CA GLU A 322 -25.66 -4.29 20.41
C GLU A 322 -24.71 -3.77 21.49
N ALA A 323 -23.68 -4.55 21.85
CA ALA A 323 -22.62 -4.15 22.78
C ALA A 323 -21.45 -3.38 22.11
N SER A 324 -21.52 -3.06 20.81
CA SER A 324 -20.42 -2.44 20.04
C SER A 324 -19.10 -3.21 20.10
N LYS A 325 -19.17 -4.53 20.25
CA LYS A 325 -18.02 -5.43 20.40
C LYS A 325 -17.65 -6.06 19.05
N PHE A 326 -16.94 -5.30 18.23
CA PHE A 326 -16.46 -5.76 16.92
C PHE A 326 -15.12 -6.50 17.05
N LYS A 327 -15.15 -7.69 17.67
CA LYS A 327 -13.99 -8.58 17.79
C LYS A 327 -14.37 -10.01 17.39
N ALA A 328 -13.57 -10.63 16.53
CA ALA A 328 -13.84 -11.98 16.03
C ALA A 328 -12.57 -12.83 16.06
N LYS A 329 -12.73 -14.12 16.33
CA LYS A 329 -11.63 -15.09 16.25
C LYS A 329 -11.42 -15.47 14.79
N ALA A 330 -10.17 -15.52 14.35
CA ALA A 330 -9.82 -16.03 13.04
C ALA A 330 -9.84 -17.57 13.01
N ASN A 331 -10.25 -18.14 11.88
CA ASN A 331 -9.90 -19.50 11.49
C ASN A 331 -8.60 -19.41 10.70
N TYR A 332 -7.51 -19.85 11.32
CA TYR A 332 -6.17 -19.57 10.84
C TYR A 332 -5.28 -20.82 10.83
N ILE A 333 -4.20 -20.73 10.05
CA ILE A 333 -3.10 -21.69 9.99
C ILE A 333 -1.79 -20.90 10.13
N VAL A 334 -0.82 -21.45 10.86
CA VAL A 334 0.55 -20.93 10.90
C VAL A 334 1.37 -21.66 9.85
N ILE A 335 2.07 -20.93 8.99
CA ILE A 335 2.94 -21.51 7.96
C ILE A 335 4.18 -22.11 8.65
N PRO A 336 4.40 -23.45 8.59
CA PRO A 336 5.57 -24.05 9.24
C PRO A 336 6.88 -23.58 8.61
N GLY A 337 7.88 -23.22 9.43
CA GLY A 337 9.20 -22.79 8.94
C GLY A 337 9.26 -21.34 8.48
N SER A 338 8.27 -20.52 8.86
CA SER A 338 8.16 -19.10 8.49
C SER A 338 8.48 -18.15 9.65
N GLU A 339 9.12 -18.64 10.71
CA GLU A 339 9.45 -17.87 11.92
C GLU A 339 10.48 -16.76 11.65
N ALA A 340 11.33 -16.96 10.63
CA ALA A 340 12.32 -16.00 10.17
C ALA A 340 12.22 -15.82 8.65
N ILE A 341 11.87 -14.60 8.23
CA ILE A 341 11.65 -14.25 6.83
C ILE A 341 12.26 -12.87 6.51
N VAL A 342 12.57 -12.66 5.23
CA VAL A 342 12.97 -11.36 4.69
C VAL A 342 11.74 -10.53 4.28
N ASP A 343 10.78 -11.16 3.59
CA ASP A 343 9.54 -10.54 3.13
C ASP A 343 8.47 -11.59 2.77
N TYR A 344 7.20 -11.21 2.70
CA TYR A 344 6.11 -12.08 2.25
C TYR A 344 4.93 -11.29 1.65
N ILE A 345 4.13 -11.98 0.84
CA ILE A 345 2.89 -11.47 0.27
C ILE A 345 1.80 -12.54 0.27
N ALA A 346 0.56 -12.11 0.46
CA ALA A 346 -0.63 -12.90 0.20
C ALA A 346 -1.09 -12.73 -1.25
N LEU A 347 -1.39 -13.85 -1.90
CA LEU A 347 -1.92 -13.93 -3.26
C LEU A 347 -3.35 -14.52 -3.20
N GLN A 348 -3.81 -15.11 -4.30
CA GLN A 348 -4.99 -15.98 -4.30
C GLN A 348 -4.59 -17.38 -3.85
N ASP A 349 -5.26 -17.91 -2.82
CA ASP A 349 -5.07 -19.30 -2.36
C ASP A 349 -3.61 -19.68 -2.10
N SER A 350 -2.76 -18.68 -1.83
CA SER A 350 -1.34 -18.88 -1.55
C SER A 350 -0.71 -17.68 -0.84
N VAL A 351 0.39 -17.96 -0.15
CA VAL A 351 1.31 -16.97 0.42
C VAL A 351 2.70 -17.26 -0.10
N MET A 352 3.38 -16.24 -0.60
CA MET A 352 4.78 -16.32 -1.01
C MET A 352 5.66 -15.62 0.02
N TYR A 353 6.81 -16.21 0.34
CA TYR A 353 7.73 -15.61 1.30
C TYR A 353 9.18 -15.96 0.99
N ILE A 354 10.07 -15.02 1.30
CA ILE A 354 11.52 -15.21 1.23
C ILE A 354 11.95 -15.60 2.65
N ARG A 355 12.48 -16.80 2.81
CA ARG A 355 13.03 -17.25 4.09
C ARG A 355 14.34 -16.51 4.39
N ASP A 356 14.73 -16.44 5.65
CA ASP A 356 15.96 -15.77 6.10
C ASP A 356 17.25 -16.34 5.47
N ASP A 357 17.26 -17.60 5.06
CA ASP A 357 18.34 -18.20 4.27
C ASP A 357 18.36 -17.79 2.79
N GLY A 358 17.41 -16.97 2.35
CA GLY A 358 17.35 -16.36 1.03
C GLY A 358 16.52 -17.12 -0.01
N ASP A 359 16.02 -18.32 0.31
CA ASP A 359 15.20 -19.10 -0.62
C ASP A 359 13.76 -18.58 -0.69
N LEU A 360 13.18 -18.60 -1.89
CA LEU A 360 11.79 -18.28 -2.13
C LEU A 360 10.91 -19.53 -1.96
N PHE A 361 9.84 -19.39 -1.18
CA PHE A 361 8.83 -20.42 -0.94
C PHE A 361 7.43 -19.93 -1.29
N LYS A 362 6.57 -20.89 -1.63
CA LYS A 362 5.13 -20.70 -1.79
C LYS A 362 4.40 -21.69 -0.88
N PHE A 363 3.57 -21.15 -0.01
CA PHE A 363 2.59 -21.90 0.77
C PHE A 363 1.25 -21.87 0.07
N HIS A 364 0.72 -23.02 -0.32
CA HIS A 364 -0.63 -23.13 -0.87
C HIS A 364 -1.65 -23.38 0.23
N ILE A 365 -2.82 -22.73 0.09
CA ILE A 365 -3.98 -22.93 0.94
C ILE A 365 -5.24 -22.72 0.11
N ASN A 366 -6.12 -23.72 0.06
CA ASN A 366 -7.44 -23.57 -0.58
C ASN A 366 -8.40 -22.79 0.33
N ALA A 367 -8.11 -21.49 0.51
CA ALA A 367 -8.80 -20.62 1.46
C ALA A 367 -10.30 -20.55 1.15
N SER A 368 -10.67 -20.55 -0.14
CA SER A 368 -12.09 -20.56 -0.54
C SER A 368 -12.80 -21.83 -0.10
N ALA A 369 -12.22 -23.03 -0.29
CA ALA A 369 -12.87 -24.27 0.13
C ALA A 369 -12.95 -24.41 1.65
N MET A 370 -11.87 -24.04 2.35
CA MET A 370 -11.81 -24.08 3.81
C MET A 370 -12.84 -23.15 4.45
N ALA A 371 -13.01 -21.94 3.92
CA ALA A 371 -14.00 -20.98 4.44
C ALA A 371 -15.45 -21.45 4.27
N ASN A 372 -15.72 -22.32 3.29
CA ASN A 372 -17.05 -22.88 3.04
C ASN A 372 -17.26 -24.25 3.71
N GLY A 373 -16.29 -24.73 4.50
CA GLY A 373 -16.37 -26.04 5.17
C GLY A 373 -16.32 -27.24 4.22
N HIS A 374 -15.83 -27.04 2.98
CA HIS A 374 -15.76 -28.09 1.96
C HIS A 374 -14.49 -28.95 2.02
N GLU A 375 -13.47 -28.53 2.76
CA GLU A 375 -12.19 -29.27 2.89
C GLU A 375 -11.65 -29.21 4.33
N ASN A 376 -11.09 -30.34 4.79
CA ASN A 376 -10.26 -30.39 6.01
C ASN A 376 -8.85 -29.88 5.69
N CYS A 377 -8.26 -29.13 6.61
CA CYS A 377 -7.01 -28.37 6.40
C CYS A 377 -5.80 -29.19 5.92
N ASN A 378 -5.71 -30.50 6.18
CA ASN A 378 -4.48 -31.25 5.96
C ASN A 378 -4.27 -31.77 4.52
N ASP A 379 -5.30 -31.83 3.68
CA ASP A 379 -5.20 -32.46 2.34
C ASP A 379 -4.81 -31.46 1.22
N SER A 380 -4.86 -30.16 1.50
CA SER A 380 -4.75 -29.08 0.49
C SER A 380 -3.73 -28.00 0.87
N ILE A 381 -2.76 -28.34 1.72
CA ILE A 381 -1.69 -27.43 2.14
C ILE A 381 -0.34 -28.03 1.79
N TRP A 382 0.49 -27.24 1.10
CA TRP A 382 1.87 -27.59 0.88
C TRP A 382 2.74 -26.35 0.86
N ASN A 383 3.94 -26.51 1.41
CA ASN A 383 4.98 -25.51 1.41
C ASN A 383 6.05 -25.94 0.40
N VAL A 384 6.17 -25.20 -0.70
CA VAL A 384 6.96 -25.62 -1.87
C VAL A 384 8.04 -24.58 -2.15
N PRO A 385 9.32 -24.98 -2.26
CA PRO A 385 10.38 -24.10 -2.72
C PRO A 385 10.17 -23.76 -4.19
N MET A 386 10.33 -22.48 -4.55
CA MET A 386 10.21 -22.00 -5.92
C MET A 386 11.49 -22.30 -6.71
N LYS A 387 11.68 -23.57 -7.09
CA LYS A 387 12.94 -24.08 -7.67
C LYS A 387 13.40 -23.27 -8.87
N ALA A 388 12.50 -22.89 -9.79
CA ALA A 388 12.86 -22.08 -10.94
C ALA A 388 13.53 -20.75 -10.56
N PHE A 389 13.02 -20.08 -9.53
CA PHE A 389 13.54 -18.80 -9.04
C PHE A 389 14.84 -18.98 -8.26
N ASN A 390 14.89 -19.96 -7.34
CA ASN A 390 16.08 -20.22 -6.54
C ASN A 390 17.25 -20.69 -7.43
N SER A 391 16.99 -21.60 -8.37
CA SER A 391 17.97 -22.05 -9.38
C SER A 391 18.40 -20.91 -10.31
N TRP A 392 17.50 -19.99 -10.67
CA TRP A 392 17.86 -18.80 -11.45
C TRP A 392 18.85 -17.91 -10.69
N LEU A 393 18.58 -17.63 -9.40
CA LEU A 393 19.46 -16.77 -8.58
C LEU A 393 20.85 -17.40 -8.41
N ALA A 394 20.90 -18.70 -8.13
CA ALA A 394 22.16 -19.44 -8.03
C ALA A 394 22.99 -19.37 -9.33
N LYS A 395 22.33 -19.55 -10.50
CA LYS A 395 22.97 -19.43 -11.81
C LYS A 395 23.46 -18.01 -12.07
N PHE A 396 22.63 -17.01 -11.76
CA PHE A 396 22.96 -15.59 -11.91
C PHE A 396 24.19 -15.20 -11.07
N ASN A 397 24.24 -15.61 -9.81
CA ASN A 397 25.38 -15.37 -8.92
C ASN A 397 26.66 -16.03 -9.44
N LYS A 398 26.57 -17.29 -9.88
CA LYS A 398 27.72 -18.01 -10.47
C LYS A 398 28.22 -17.35 -11.75
N GLN A 399 27.34 -16.93 -12.64
CA GLN A 399 27.69 -16.32 -13.93
C GLN A 399 28.33 -14.94 -13.77
N ASN A 400 27.80 -14.13 -12.84
CA ASN A 400 28.24 -12.75 -12.65
C ASN A 400 29.29 -12.59 -11.54
N LYS A 401 29.63 -13.66 -10.81
CA LYS A 401 30.52 -13.63 -9.63
C LYS A 401 30.02 -12.63 -8.57
N MET A 402 28.74 -12.75 -8.24
CA MET A 402 28.06 -11.87 -7.28
C MET A 402 27.37 -12.68 -6.17
N GLU A 403 26.96 -12.00 -5.11
CA GLU A 403 26.19 -12.55 -3.99
C GLU A 403 24.82 -11.85 -3.91
N ALA A 404 24.07 -11.92 -5.02
CA ALA A 404 22.73 -11.36 -5.04
C ALA A 404 21.79 -12.21 -4.17
N THR A 405 20.91 -11.55 -3.42
CA THR A 405 19.86 -12.18 -2.61
C THR A 405 18.51 -11.58 -2.96
N PHE A 406 17.44 -12.33 -2.76
CA PHE A 406 16.09 -11.78 -2.83
C PHE A 406 15.82 -10.84 -1.64
N THR A 407 15.16 -9.71 -1.89
CA THR A 407 15.00 -8.64 -0.89
C THR A 407 13.56 -8.19 -0.67
N LYS A 408 12.68 -8.37 -1.66
CA LYS A 408 11.30 -7.90 -1.60
C LYS A 408 10.39 -8.70 -2.52
N LEU A 409 9.15 -8.86 -2.10
CA LEU A 409 8.05 -9.40 -2.89
C LEU A 409 7.00 -8.30 -3.14
N SER A 410 6.32 -8.42 -4.27
CA SER A 410 5.09 -7.69 -4.55
C SER A 410 4.20 -8.58 -5.40
N GLY A 411 2.89 -8.53 -5.22
CA GLY A 411 2.01 -9.35 -6.04
C GLY A 411 0.54 -9.07 -5.80
N CYS A 412 -0.26 -9.57 -6.72
CA CYS A 412 -1.70 -9.46 -6.69
C CYS A 412 -2.28 -10.67 -7.43
N TYR A 413 -3.41 -11.17 -6.94
CA TYR A 413 -4.11 -12.32 -7.53
C TYR A 413 -3.17 -13.53 -7.70
N GLN A 414 -2.73 -13.84 -8.91
CA GLN A 414 -1.87 -15.00 -9.19
C GLN A 414 -0.44 -14.62 -9.59
N SER A 415 -0.15 -13.33 -9.70
CA SER A 415 1.11 -12.82 -10.24
C SER A 415 1.94 -12.21 -9.11
N PHE A 416 3.25 -12.35 -9.22
CA PHE A 416 4.19 -11.73 -8.30
C PHE A 416 5.44 -11.22 -9.01
N ALA A 417 6.09 -10.24 -8.41
CA ALA A 417 7.44 -9.80 -8.69
C ALA A 417 8.32 -10.09 -7.47
N ILE A 418 9.56 -10.50 -7.73
CA ILE A 418 10.60 -10.61 -6.72
C ILE A 418 11.81 -9.79 -7.15
N PHE A 419 12.44 -9.14 -6.18
CA PHE A 419 13.56 -8.24 -6.41
C PHE A 419 14.83 -8.78 -5.78
N THR A 420 15.97 -8.44 -6.36
CA THR A 420 17.28 -8.68 -5.75
C THR A 420 17.90 -7.40 -5.18
N ASN A 421 18.86 -7.55 -4.27
CA ASN A 421 19.74 -6.46 -3.80
C ASN A 421 20.68 -5.90 -4.90
N HIS A 422 20.65 -6.44 -6.13
CA HIS A 422 21.50 -6.03 -7.25
C HIS A 422 20.69 -5.51 -8.45
N GLY A 423 19.41 -5.17 -8.22
CA GLY A 423 18.59 -4.44 -9.20
C GLY A 423 17.94 -5.33 -10.27
N GLN A 424 17.88 -6.65 -10.05
CA GLN A 424 17.10 -7.54 -10.90
C GLN A 424 15.66 -7.61 -10.42
N VAL A 425 14.74 -7.70 -11.39
CA VAL A 425 13.30 -7.84 -11.17
C VAL A 425 12.82 -9.05 -11.95
N LEU A 426 12.27 -10.03 -11.25
CA LEU A 426 11.76 -11.27 -11.85
C LEU A 426 10.25 -11.31 -11.67
N LEU A 427 9.52 -11.64 -12.73
CA LEU A 427 8.07 -11.82 -12.70
C LEU A 427 7.72 -13.29 -12.77
N GLY A 428 6.73 -13.70 -11.99
CA GLY A 428 6.21 -15.06 -11.95
C GLY A 428 4.70 -15.12 -11.75
N LYS A 429 4.17 -16.32 -11.92
CA LYS A 429 2.83 -16.67 -11.47
C LYS A 429 2.92 -17.75 -10.40
N GLN A 430 1.90 -17.87 -9.57
CA GLN A 430 1.86 -18.90 -8.53
C GLN A 430 1.98 -20.34 -9.07
N GLY A 431 1.82 -20.60 -10.38
CA GLY A 431 2.06 -21.91 -10.99
C GLY A 431 3.51 -22.16 -11.44
N SER A 432 4.42 -21.20 -11.24
CA SER A 432 5.79 -21.22 -11.74
C SER A 432 6.78 -21.94 -10.80
N ASP A 433 6.34 -23.02 -10.15
CA ASP A 433 7.13 -23.70 -9.09
C ASP A 433 8.23 -24.60 -9.66
N ASP A 434 8.01 -25.11 -10.87
CA ASP A 434 8.89 -26.07 -11.56
C ASP A 434 9.92 -25.36 -12.44
N GLU A 435 11.10 -25.95 -12.62
CA GLU A 435 12.20 -25.42 -13.43
C GLU A 435 11.83 -25.23 -14.91
N ALA A 436 10.78 -25.90 -15.39
CA ALA A 436 10.21 -25.67 -16.71
C ALA A 436 9.58 -24.26 -16.86
N ASN A 437 9.16 -23.65 -15.75
CA ASN A 437 8.51 -22.34 -15.70
C ASN A 437 9.51 -21.27 -15.23
N LEU A 438 10.49 -20.95 -16.07
CA LEU A 438 11.51 -19.96 -15.76
C LEU A 438 10.90 -18.59 -15.42
N PRO A 439 11.53 -17.83 -14.50
CA PRO A 439 11.11 -16.46 -14.22
C PRO A 439 11.13 -15.59 -15.48
N LYS A 440 10.09 -14.76 -15.65
CA LYS A 440 10.06 -13.78 -16.74
C LYS A 440 10.97 -12.60 -16.37
N VAL A 441 12.03 -12.42 -17.16
CA VAL A 441 12.98 -11.30 -17.06
C VAL A 441 12.64 -10.29 -18.15
N ILE A 442 12.23 -9.09 -17.76
CA ILE A 442 11.95 -7.99 -18.70
C ILE A 442 13.19 -7.09 -18.79
N PRO A 443 13.85 -6.94 -19.95
CA PRO A 443 15.06 -6.14 -20.09
C PRO A 443 14.92 -4.69 -19.61
N GLU A 444 13.76 -4.07 -19.86
CA GLU A 444 13.43 -2.69 -19.50
C GLU A 444 13.31 -2.47 -17.98
N LEU A 445 13.28 -3.55 -17.18
CA LEU A 445 13.22 -3.48 -15.72
C LEU A 445 14.57 -3.80 -15.06
N GLN A 446 15.51 -4.41 -15.77
CA GLN A 446 16.77 -4.85 -15.18
C GLN A 446 17.75 -3.68 -14.99
N ASN A 447 18.25 -3.51 -13.76
CA ASN A 447 19.21 -2.46 -13.40
C ASN A 447 18.71 -1.04 -13.74
N LYS A 448 17.39 -0.82 -13.72
CA LYS A 448 16.76 0.47 -14.02
C LYS A 448 16.28 1.22 -12.77
N GLY A 449 16.76 0.84 -11.60
CA GLY A 449 16.36 1.47 -10.34
C GLY A 449 14.89 1.24 -10.01
N ILE A 450 14.33 0.06 -10.34
CA ILE A 450 12.92 -0.22 -10.02
C ILE A 450 12.77 -0.35 -8.51
N ILE A 451 11.97 0.54 -7.92
CA ILE A 451 11.72 0.59 -6.48
C ILE A 451 10.40 -0.05 -6.08
N GLN A 452 9.43 -0.13 -7.00
CA GLN A 452 8.15 -0.74 -6.75
C GLN A 452 7.59 -1.36 -8.03
N ILE A 453 7.00 -2.54 -7.92
CA ILE A 453 6.11 -3.12 -8.91
C ILE A 453 4.74 -3.22 -8.25
N SER A 454 3.70 -2.68 -8.89
CA SER A 454 2.32 -2.86 -8.45
C SER A 454 1.56 -3.61 -9.54
N MET A 455 0.67 -4.52 -9.14
CA MET A 455 -0.02 -5.41 -10.07
C MET A 455 -1.53 -5.29 -9.92
N GLY A 456 -2.22 -5.03 -11.02
CA GLY A 456 -3.65 -5.33 -11.13
C GLY A 456 -3.87 -6.80 -11.51
N ASP A 457 -5.10 -7.15 -11.86
CA ASP A 457 -5.43 -8.55 -12.22
C ASP A 457 -4.57 -9.04 -13.39
N TYR A 458 -4.35 -8.15 -14.37
CA TYR A 458 -3.69 -8.48 -15.64
C TYR A 458 -2.78 -7.36 -16.17
N HIS A 459 -2.54 -6.31 -15.39
CA HIS A 459 -1.68 -5.18 -15.76
C HIS A 459 -0.70 -4.85 -14.64
N TYR A 460 0.36 -4.15 -15.00
CA TYR A 460 1.53 -3.96 -14.14
C TYR A 460 1.97 -2.51 -14.22
N LEU A 461 2.44 -1.99 -13.08
CA LEU A 461 3.10 -0.70 -12.97
C LEU A 461 4.49 -0.90 -12.39
N ALA A 462 5.51 -0.24 -12.94
CA ALA A 462 6.85 -0.17 -12.38
C ALA A 462 7.22 1.28 -12.06
N LEU A 463 7.50 1.56 -10.80
CA LEU A 463 8.03 2.85 -10.35
C LEU A 463 9.55 2.78 -10.25
N THR A 464 10.23 3.72 -10.89
CA THR A 464 11.69 3.90 -10.81
C THR A 464 12.08 4.86 -9.69
N ASP A 465 13.30 4.73 -9.18
CA ASP A 465 13.96 5.65 -8.24
C ASP A 465 14.06 7.10 -8.75
N LYS A 466 14.00 7.28 -10.08
CA LYS A 466 13.98 8.56 -10.78
C LYS A 466 12.57 9.16 -10.94
N GLY A 467 11.54 8.52 -10.36
CA GLY A 467 10.15 8.98 -10.39
C GLY A 467 9.45 8.82 -11.74
N LYS A 468 9.98 7.99 -12.64
CA LYS A 468 9.26 7.53 -13.83
C LYS A 468 8.36 6.36 -13.49
N LEU A 469 7.18 6.33 -14.11
CA LEU A 469 6.21 5.25 -13.98
C LEU A 469 6.04 4.56 -15.33
N LEU A 470 6.27 3.25 -15.36
CA LEU A 470 6.04 2.41 -16.52
C LEU A 470 4.78 1.58 -16.31
N SER A 471 4.05 1.25 -17.37
CA SER A 471 2.88 0.37 -17.35
C SER A 471 2.88 -0.59 -18.54
N TRP A 472 2.34 -1.79 -18.34
CA TRP A 472 2.13 -2.79 -19.39
C TRP A 472 1.10 -3.83 -18.96
N GLY A 473 0.75 -4.75 -19.87
CA GLY A 473 -0.20 -5.82 -19.65
C GLY A 473 -1.54 -5.58 -20.37
N LEU A 474 -2.58 -6.23 -19.88
CA LEU A 474 -3.91 -6.21 -20.47
C LEU A 474 -4.70 -4.99 -20.01
N GLU A 475 -5.14 -4.18 -20.95
CA GLU A 475 -6.20 -3.20 -20.79
C GLU A 475 -7.52 -3.76 -21.34
N PRO A 476 -8.44 -4.24 -20.48
CA PRO A 476 -9.71 -4.75 -20.94
C PRO A 476 -10.61 -3.61 -21.39
N GLN A 477 -11.22 -3.75 -22.58
CA GLN A 477 -12.31 -2.88 -23.07
C GLN A 477 -12.05 -1.38 -22.96
N ASN A 478 -10.83 -0.92 -23.29
CA ASN A 478 -10.43 0.49 -23.13
C ASN A 478 -10.72 1.05 -21.73
N SER A 479 -10.58 0.23 -20.68
CA SER A 479 -10.79 0.67 -19.30
C SER A 479 -9.87 1.82 -18.91
N GLY A 480 -8.73 1.98 -19.60
CA GLY A 480 -7.75 3.01 -19.34
C GLY A 480 -6.77 2.67 -18.22
N CYS A 481 -6.76 1.44 -17.69
CA CYS A 481 -6.01 1.08 -16.48
C CYS A 481 -4.48 1.19 -16.63
N LEU A 482 -3.97 1.27 -17.86
CA LEU A 482 -2.55 1.49 -18.11
C LEU A 482 -2.15 2.96 -17.96
N GLY A 483 -3.08 3.91 -18.14
CA GLY A 483 -2.77 5.34 -17.98
C GLY A 483 -1.92 5.91 -19.12
N LEU A 484 -1.88 5.23 -20.27
CA LEU A 484 -1.03 5.58 -21.41
C LEU A 484 -1.67 6.64 -22.33
N GLY A 485 -2.90 7.07 -22.05
CA GLY A 485 -3.69 7.89 -22.97
C GLY A 485 -4.44 7.04 -23.99
N ASN A 486 -4.69 7.61 -25.17
CA ASN A 486 -5.33 6.87 -26.25
C ASN A 486 -4.33 5.89 -26.86
N LEU A 487 -4.59 4.58 -26.74
CA LEU A 487 -3.67 3.53 -27.22
C LEU A 487 -3.44 3.57 -28.74
N SER A 488 -4.33 4.20 -29.52
CA SER A 488 -4.09 4.41 -30.95
C SER A 488 -2.93 5.36 -31.26
N GLU A 489 -2.43 6.10 -30.27
CA GLU A 489 -1.30 7.02 -30.38
C GLU A 489 0.06 6.34 -30.11
N ILE A 490 0.04 5.07 -29.68
CA ILE A 490 1.22 4.29 -29.32
C ILE A 490 1.61 3.39 -30.51
N ALA A 491 2.89 3.06 -30.64
CA ALA A 491 3.40 2.23 -31.72
C ALA A 491 2.71 0.85 -31.76
N ASP A 492 2.11 0.53 -32.91
CA ASP A 492 1.25 -0.64 -33.14
C ASP A 492 1.98 -1.98 -32.85
N GLU A 493 3.29 -2.04 -33.07
CA GLU A 493 4.08 -3.28 -32.88
C GLU A 493 4.10 -3.82 -31.44
N THR A 494 3.87 -2.95 -30.44
CA THR A 494 3.89 -3.34 -29.03
C THR A 494 2.50 -3.66 -28.46
N ILE A 495 1.45 -3.44 -29.26
CA ILE A 495 0.05 -3.55 -28.87
C ILE A 495 -0.63 -4.68 -29.63
N ILE A 496 -1.11 -5.68 -28.89
CA ILE A 496 -1.94 -6.75 -29.45
C ILE A 496 -3.40 -6.43 -29.13
N THR A 497 -4.24 -6.28 -30.15
CA THR A 497 -5.67 -5.98 -29.98
C THR A 497 -6.52 -7.18 -30.34
N GLU A 498 -7.29 -7.71 -29.37
CA GLU A 498 -8.20 -8.83 -29.57
C GLU A 498 -9.51 -8.58 -28.83
N ASN A 499 -10.66 -8.70 -29.51
CA ASN A 499 -11.99 -8.61 -28.90
C ASN A 499 -12.22 -7.36 -28.02
N ARG A 500 -11.70 -6.20 -28.45
CA ARG A 500 -11.70 -4.90 -27.72
C ARG A 500 -10.81 -4.84 -26.48
N ASN A 501 -10.00 -5.87 -26.25
CA ASN A 501 -8.93 -5.82 -25.27
C ASN A 501 -7.62 -5.46 -25.96
N HIS A 502 -6.79 -4.70 -25.25
CA HIS A 502 -5.47 -4.30 -25.73
C HIS A 502 -4.41 -4.87 -24.79
N ILE A 503 -3.38 -5.50 -25.32
CA ILE A 503 -2.25 -6.02 -24.55
C ILE A 503 -1.03 -5.21 -24.94
N VAL A 504 -0.54 -4.40 -24.01
CA VAL A 504 0.75 -3.74 -24.14
C VAL A 504 1.81 -4.72 -23.64
N THR A 505 2.64 -5.22 -24.55
CA THR A 505 3.54 -6.36 -24.28
C THR A 505 4.82 -5.96 -23.53
N GLU A 506 5.20 -4.69 -23.62
CA GLU A 506 6.43 -4.12 -23.06
C GLU A 506 6.15 -2.90 -22.16
N PRO A 507 6.99 -2.61 -21.16
CA PRO A 507 6.82 -1.43 -20.30
C PRO A 507 6.85 -0.09 -21.06
N HIS A 508 5.75 0.68 -20.98
CA HIS A 508 5.63 2.02 -21.56
C HIS A 508 5.49 3.08 -20.48
N GLU A 509 6.08 4.27 -20.67
CA GLU A 509 5.97 5.36 -19.70
C GLU A 509 4.53 5.88 -19.63
N VAL A 510 3.96 5.90 -18.42
CA VAL A 510 2.62 6.42 -18.14
C VAL A 510 2.57 7.91 -18.46
N LYS A 511 1.44 8.37 -19.02
CA LYS A 511 1.27 9.78 -19.38
C LYS A 511 1.27 10.64 -18.12
N ASN A 512 2.33 11.42 -17.95
CA ASN A 512 2.49 12.28 -16.78
C ASN A 512 1.43 13.41 -16.76
N PRO A 513 0.86 13.75 -15.59
CA PRO A 513 -0.10 14.85 -15.45
C PRO A 513 0.44 16.23 -15.87
N SER A 514 1.74 16.47 -15.67
CA SER A 514 2.43 17.69 -16.09
C SER A 514 3.82 17.36 -16.62
N PRO A 515 4.44 18.22 -17.45
CA PRO A 515 5.85 18.06 -17.79
C PRO A 515 6.74 18.06 -16.54
N ASN A 516 7.87 17.34 -16.59
CA ASN A 516 8.96 17.31 -15.59
C ASN A 516 8.63 16.86 -14.16
N GLY A 517 7.38 16.53 -13.83
CA GLY A 517 7.04 16.02 -12.50
C GLY A 517 7.47 14.57 -12.27
N LYS A 518 7.22 14.07 -11.06
CA LYS A 518 7.71 12.79 -10.56
C LYS A 518 6.61 12.01 -9.85
N TRP A 519 6.52 10.71 -10.14
CA TRP A 519 5.76 9.76 -9.32
C TRP A 519 6.56 9.39 -8.08
N LEU A 520 5.92 9.41 -6.91
CA LEU A 520 6.57 9.09 -5.63
C LEU A 520 5.99 7.86 -4.92
N ALA A 521 4.77 7.47 -5.27
CA ALA A 521 4.12 6.25 -4.80
C ALA A 521 3.04 5.85 -5.79
N VAL A 522 2.82 4.55 -5.98
CA VAL A 522 1.79 4.04 -6.89
C VAL A 522 1.08 2.85 -6.28
N SER A 523 -0.15 2.60 -6.73
CA SER A 523 -0.89 1.39 -6.40
C SER A 523 -1.85 1.05 -7.53
N THR A 524 -2.02 -0.23 -7.80
CA THR A 524 -2.99 -0.74 -8.76
C THR A 524 -3.59 -2.04 -8.25
N SER A 525 -4.84 -2.27 -8.60
CA SER A 525 -5.58 -3.51 -8.36
C SER A 525 -6.74 -3.57 -9.35
N GLY A 526 -7.32 -4.76 -9.58
CA GLY A 526 -8.46 -4.89 -10.49
C GLY A 526 -8.17 -4.25 -11.86
N TRP A 527 -8.96 -3.22 -12.18
CA TRP A 527 -8.91 -2.47 -13.45
C TRP A 527 -8.70 -0.97 -13.25
N HIS A 528 -8.01 -0.57 -12.19
CA HIS A 528 -7.71 0.83 -11.89
C HIS A 528 -6.36 0.98 -11.22
N ALA A 529 -5.81 2.17 -11.36
CA ALA A 529 -4.50 2.51 -10.83
C ALA A 529 -4.52 3.94 -10.31
N GLY A 530 -3.62 4.22 -9.39
CA GLY A 530 -3.44 5.53 -8.82
C GLY A 530 -2.04 5.73 -8.28
N GLY A 531 -1.71 6.98 -8.01
CA GLY A 531 -0.40 7.32 -7.47
C GLY A 531 -0.30 8.76 -7.02
N LEU A 532 0.78 9.03 -6.29
CA LEU A 532 1.13 10.35 -5.81
C LEU A 532 2.15 10.96 -6.77
N TYR A 533 1.80 12.10 -7.33
CA TYR A 533 2.59 12.79 -8.34
C TYR A 533 2.86 14.23 -7.90
N ILE A 534 4.14 14.62 -7.93
CA ILE A 534 4.59 15.97 -7.63
C ILE A 534 4.95 16.67 -8.94
N SER A 535 4.33 17.81 -9.20
CA SER A 535 4.74 18.70 -10.30
C SER A 535 5.99 19.48 -9.87
N GLU A 536 6.99 19.55 -10.74
CA GLU A 536 8.23 20.34 -10.52
C GLU A 536 8.10 21.78 -10.99
#